data_AF-A0A222W1P7-F1
#
_entry.id   AF-A0A222W1P7-F1
#
_cell.length_a   1.000
_cell.length_b   1.000
_cell.length_c   1.000
_cell.angle_alpha   90.00
_cell.angle_beta   90.00
_cell.angle_gamma   90.00
#
_symmetry.space_group_name_H-M   'P 1'
#
loop_
_entity.id
_entity.type
_entity.pdbx_description
1 polymer ?
#
loop_
_entity_poly.entity_id
_entity_poly.type
_entity_poly.pdbx_seq_one_letter_code
_entity_poly.pdbx_strand_id
1 'polypeptide(L)'
;MCECPANRPSRILLELGDWSYVVDDTGIEYVNDWYPYSRSVRLAPDVAFYSWRNEYVGVRPGPEPHCAVAALRLAVRRNPNAGVIVVDVDALLDLRADTVTLRPDELTGELLHQAQVKTRRVLDLLAAERLRQRTPPYPPVPVTAPDLAQQREEERARDREQEQ
;
A
#
# COMPACT_ATOMS: atom_id res chain seq x y z
N MET A 1 -44.75 32.96 4.13
CA MET A 1 -43.93 31.86 4.65
C MET A 1 -42.93 31.51 3.55
N CYS A 2 -41.67 31.89 3.73
CA CYS A 2 -40.62 31.56 2.76
C CYS A 2 -40.13 30.15 3.07
N GLU A 3 -40.36 29.22 2.15
CA GLU A 3 -39.79 27.88 2.22
C GLU A 3 -38.28 27.98 1.95
N CYS A 4 -37.47 27.77 2.98
CA CYS A 4 -36.03 27.59 2.81
C CYS A 4 -35.81 26.34 1.94
N PRO A 5 -35.05 26.42 0.83
CA PRO A 5 -34.74 25.25 0.05
C PRO A 5 -33.98 24.27 0.93
N ALA A 6 -34.56 23.08 1.10
CA ALA A 6 -33.96 21.99 1.86
C ALA A 6 -32.54 21.75 1.37
N ASN A 7 -31.57 21.98 2.24
CA ASN A 7 -30.16 21.71 2.04
C ASN A 7 -29.97 20.19 1.85
N ARG A 8 -30.16 19.71 0.62
CA ARG A 8 -29.88 18.31 0.29
C ARG A 8 -28.38 18.12 0.50
N PRO A 9 -27.94 17.17 1.36
CA PRO A 9 -26.53 16.88 1.48
C PRO A 9 -26.04 16.47 0.09
N SER A 10 -25.15 17.28 -0.47
CA SER A 10 -24.50 17.01 -1.75
C SER A 10 -23.72 15.71 -1.60
N ARG A 11 -24.37 14.60 -2.01
CA ARG A 11 -23.80 13.26 -2.06
C ARG A 11 -22.61 13.34 -3.00
N ILE A 12 -21.39 13.15 -2.50
CA ILE A 12 -20.24 13.01 -3.39
C ILE A 12 -20.44 11.67 -4.09
N LEU A 13 -20.76 11.71 -5.38
CA LEU A 13 -20.45 10.58 -6.25
C LEU A 13 -18.94 10.65 -6.47
N LEU A 14 -18.19 9.83 -5.71
CA LEU A 14 -16.79 9.62 -6.01
C LEU A 14 -16.77 8.71 -7.22
N GLU A 15 -16.31 9.23 -8.35
CA GLU A 15 -15.91 8.43 -9.48
C GLU A 15 -14.71 7.59 -9.02
N LEU A 16 -14.96 6.42 -8.43
CA LEU A 16 -13.91 5.54 -7.92
C LEU A 16 -13.02 4.98 -9.04
N GLY A 17 -13.40 5.19 -10.31
CA GLY A 17 -12.60 5.01 -11.52
C GLY A 17 -12.01 3.62 -11.72
N ASP A 18 -11.31 3.40 -12.83
CA ASP A 18 -10.57 2.16 -13.11
C ASP A 18 -9.07 2.37 -12.92
N TRP A 19 -8.67 2.69 -11.69
CA TRP A 19 -7.26 2.90 -11.32
C TRP A 19 -6.75 1.81 -10.37
N SER A 20 -5.43 1.63 -10.34
CA SER A 20 -4.74 0.68 -9.47
C SER A 20 -3.72 1.38 -8.57
N TYR A 21 -3.25 0.70 -7.52
CA TYR A 21 -2.19 1.24 -6.67
C TYR A 21 -0.81 0.86 -7.23
N VAL A 22 0.13 1.78 -7.11
CA VAL A 22 1.57 1.56 -7.28
C VAL A 22 2.29 1.93 -5.99
N VAL A 23 3.47 1.34 -5.77
CA VAL A 23 4.35 1.73 -4.67
C VAL A 23 4.87 3.14 -4.94
N ASP A 24 4.66 4.05 -3.99
CA ASP A 24 5.19 5.40 -4.04
C ASP A 24 6.62 5.40 -3.49
N ASP A 25 7.58 5.43 -4.41
CA ASP A 25 9.02 5.42 -4.14
C ASP A 25 9.52 6.69 -3.43
N THR A 26 8.70 7.75 -3.37
CA THR A 26 9.00 8.99 -2.65
C THR A 26 8.50 9.00 -1.19
N GLY A 27 7.79 7.95 -0.77
CA GLY A 27 6.96 7.95 0.44
C GLY A 27 7.33 6.92 1.51
N ILE A 28 8.57 6.44 1.58
CA ILE A 28 9.00 5.59 2.70
C ILE A 28 9.14 6.47 3.95
N GLU A 29 8.11 6.48 4.79
CA GLU A 29 8.14 7.17 6.07
C GLU A 29 8.63 6.22 7.16
N TYR A 30 9.76 6.59 7.78
CA TYR A 30 10.26 5.99 9.01
C TYR A 30 9.46 6.58 10.17
N VAL A 31 8.44 5.85 10.62
CA VAL A 31 7.69 6.29 11.80
C VAL A 31 8.55 6.00 13.03
N ASN A 32 8.75 6.99 13.88
CA ASN A 32 9.57 6.85 15.08
C ASN A 32 8.74 6.24 16.22
N ASP A 33 8.31 4.98 16.03
CA ASP A 33 7.61 4.19 17.05
C ASP A 33 8.55 3.13 17.63
N TRP A 34 8.38 2.82 18.92
CA TRP A 34 9.25 1.95 19.73
C TRP A 34 9.20 0.45 19.35
N TYR A 35 8.50 0.09 18.27
CA TYR A 35 8.31 -1.27 17.79
C TYR A 35 9.23 -1.55 16.59
N PRO A 36 9.95 -2.69 16.52
CA PRO A 36 11.07 -2.92 15.59
C PRO A 36 10.72 -3.01 14.08
N TYR A 37 9.48 -2.68 13.68
CA TYR A 37 8.99 -2.78 12.29
C TYR A 37 8.26 -1.52 11.81
N SER A 38 8.71 -0.32 12.19
CA SER A 38 8.04 0.95 11.87
C SER A 38 8.19 1.44 10.41
N ARG A 39 8.44 0.53 9.46
CA ARG A 39 8.47 0.85 8.03
C ARG A 39 7.04 0.87 7.50
N SER A 40 6.58 2.03 7.08
CA SER A 40 5.36 2.16 6.30
C SER A 40 5.72 2.37 4.83
N VAL A 41 4.97 1.71 3.95
CA VAL A 41 5.05 1.90 2.50
C VAL A 41 3.83 2.70 2.10
N ARG A 42 4.04 3.83 1.43
CA ARG A 42 2.95 4.59 0.84
C ARG A 42 2.60 4.02 -0.52
N LEU A 43 1.30 3.87 -0.76
CA LEU A 43 0.72 3.48 -2.05
C LEU A 43 0.04 4.70 -2.66
N ALA A 44 0.32 4.95 -3.93
CA ALA A 44 -0.28 6.02 -4.73
C ALA A 44 -1.11 5.41 -5.85
N PRO A 45 -2.22 6.04 -6.27
CA PRO A 45 -2.94 5.56 -7.45
C PRO A 45 -2.11 5.82 -8.72
N ASP A 46 -2.24 4.96 -9.73
CA ASP A 46 -1.43 4.92 -10.95
C ASP A 46 -1.83 5.91 -12.06
N VAL A 47 -2.66 6.90 -11.74
CA VAL A 47 -3.18 7.87 -12.71
C VAL A 47 -2.38 9.17 -12.74
N ALA A 48 -2.03 9.63 -13.94
CA ALA A 48 -1.06 10.71 -14.22
C ALA A 48 -1.46 12.13 -13.77
N PHE A 49 -2.60 12.31 -13.09
CA PHE A 49 -3.08 13.64 -12.69
C PHE A 49 -3.62 13.60 -11.28
N TYR A 50 -2.88 14.21 -10.35
CA TYR A 50 -3.33 14.61 -9.02
C TYR A 50 -4.22 13.57 -8.33
N SER A 51 -3.59 12.48 -7.90
CA SER A 51 -4.06 11.71 -6.75
C SER A 51 -4.43 12.67 -5.64
N TRP A 52 -5.72 12.89 -5.44
CA TRP A 52 -6.19 13.69 -4.31
C TRP A 52 -5.56 13.10 -3.05
N ARG A 53 -5.11 13.95 -2.10
CA ARG A 53 -4.39 13.50 -0.90
C ARG A 53 -5.10 12.38 -0.11
N ASN A 54 -6.40 12.21 -0.32
CA ASN A 54 -7.20 11.15 0.30
C ASN A 54 -7.09 9.79 -0.41
N GLU A 55 -6.51 9.69 -1.61
CA GLU A 55 -6.33 8.42 -2.33
C GLU A 55 -5.06 7.69 -1.94
N TYR A 56 -4.12 8.33 -1.26
CA TYR A 56 -2.94 7.63 -0.74
C TYR A 56 -3.31 6.66 0.39
N VAL A 57 -2.66 5.51 0.40
CA VAL A 57 -2.80 4.50 1.46
C VAL A 57 -1.43 4.22 2.06
N GLY A 58 -1.33 4.33 3.38
CA GLY A 58 -0.15 3.84 4.11
C GLY A 58 -0.32 2.37 4.45
N VAL A 59 0.64 1.52 4.09
CA VAL A 59 0.64 0.10 4.45
C VAL A 59 1.81 -0.19 5.38
N ARG A 60 1.52 -0.82 6.52
CA ARG A 60 2.53 -1.22 7.51
C ARG A 60 2.34 -2.68 7.94
N PRO A 61 3.38 -3.34 8.47
CA PRO A 61 3.23 -4.67 9.06
C PRO A 61 2.13 -4.70 10.14
N GLY A 62 1.34 -5.77 10.13
CA GLY A 62 0.31 -6.02 11.12
C GLY A 62 0.84 -6.69 12.39
N PRO A 63 -0.05 -7.03 13.33
CA PRO A 63 0.33 -7.70 14.58
C PRO A 63 0.88 -9.12 14.36
N GLU A 64 0.52 -9.76 13.24
CA GLU A 64 0.98 -11.09 12.85
C GLU A 64 1.77 -11.04 11.55
N PRO A 65 2.71 -11.98 11.29
CA PRO A 65 3.58 -11.95 10.11
C PRO A 65 2.85 -12.02 8.76
N HIS A 66 1.63 -12.56 8.76
CA HIS A 66 0.79 -12.67 7.57
C HIS A 66 -0.24 -11.55 7.46
N CYS A 67 -0.21 -10.60 8.39
CA CYS A 67 -1.14 -9.47 8.44
C CYS A 67 -0.44 -8.17 8.06
N ALA A 68 -1.20 -7.27 7.44
CA ALA A 68 -0.80 -5.89 7.20
C ALA A 68 -1.90 -4.93 7.68
N VAL A 69 -1.55 -3.70 8.03
CA VAL A 69 -2.52 -2.64 8.30
C VAL A 69 -2.42 -1.60 7.19
N ALA A 70 -3.55 -1.34 6.53
CA ALA A 70 -3.70 -0.27 5.56
C ALA A 70 -4.45 0.91 6.22
N ALA A 71 -3.77 2.04 6.36
CA ALA A 71 -4.35 3.30 6.80
C ALA A 71 -4.98 4.01 5.60
N LEU A 72 -6.32 4.08 5.60
CA LEU A 72 -7.15 4.65 4.55
C LEU A 72 -7.62 6.05 4.94
N ARG A 73 -7.80 6.91 3.94
CA ARG A 73 -8.52 8.19 4.09
C ARG A 73 -9.79 8.15 3.24
N LEU A 74 -10.94 8.17 3.90
CA LEU A 74 -12.25 8.05 3.24
C LEU A 74 -12.93 9.41 3.18
N ALA A 75 -13.45 9.79 2.02
CA ALA A 75 -14.09 11.07 1.82
C ALA A 75 -15.56 11.00 2.28
N VAL A 76 -15.93 11.87 3.23
CA VAL A 76 -17.29 11.93 3.79
C VAL A 76 -18.17 12.86 2.96
N ARG A 77 -17.72 14.10 2.75
CA ARG A 77 -18.45 15.15 2.03
C ARG A 77 -17.54 16.30 1.63
N ARG A 78 -18.01 17.11 0.67
CA ARG A 78 -17.34 18.36 0.30
C ARG A 78 -17.74 19.43 1.32
N ASN A 79 -16.75 20.18 1.78
CA ASN A 79 -16.93 21.43 2.48
C ASN A 79 -16.83 22.55 1.43
N PRO A 80 -17.90 23.36 1.22
CA PRO A 80 -17.92 24.42 0.22
C PRO A 80 -16.71 25.37 0.27
N ASN A 81 -16.10 25.57 1.45
CA ASN A 81 -15.02 26.53 1.66
C ASN A 81 -13.69 25.92 2.12
N ALA A 82 -13.60 24.60 2.29
CA ALA A 82 -12.40 23.97 2.88
C ALA A 82 -12.01 22.61 2.28
N GLY A 83 -12.47 22.29 1.08
CA GLY A 83 -12.10 21.04 0.39
C GLY A 83 -12.95 19.84 0.80
N VAL A 84 -12.34 18.66 0.95
CA VAL A 84 -13.06 17.42 1.28
C VAL A 84 -12.82 17.08 2.74
N ILE A 85 -13.90 16.77 3.46
CA ILE A 85 -13.82 16.21 4.81
C ILE A 85 -13.52 14.72 4.68
N VAL A 86 -12.44 14.28 5.31
CA VAL A 86 -12.01 12.89 5.33
C VAL A 86 -12.10 12.30 6.73
N VAL A 87 -12.27 10.99 6.81
CA VAL A 87 -12.10 10.20 8.03
C VAL A 87 -11.01 9.18 7.79
N ASP A 88 -10.16 8.96 8.79
CA ASP A 88 -9.11 7.97 8.73
C ASP A 88 -9.65 6.63 9.26
N VAL A 89 -9.36 5.55 8.53
CA VAL A 89 -9.85 4.19 8.79
C VAL A 89 -8.70 3.22 8.65
N ASP A 90 -8.52 2.34 9.63
CA ASP A 90 -7.53 1.27 9.54
C ASP A 90 -8.21 0.00 9.01
N ALA A 91 -7.61 -0.62 8.00
CA ALA A 91 -8.00 -1.93 7.51
C ALA A 91 -6.92 -2.95 7.84
N LEU A 92 -7.28 -3.97 8.63
CA LEU A 92 -6.44 -5.13 8.87
C LEU A 92 -6.61 -6.10 7.69
N LEU A 93 -5.53 -6.34 6.97
CA LEU A 93 -5.46 -7.23 5.83
C LEU A 93 -4.85 -8.56 6.30
N ASP A 94 -5.59 -9.66 6.21
CA ASP A 94 -5.05 -11.01 6.34
C ASP A 94 -4.61 -11.49 4.95
N LEU A 95 -3.31 -11.47 4.71
CA LEU A 95 -2.73 -11.83 3.42
C LEU A 95 -2.71 -13.34 3.18
N ARG A 96 -2.97 -14.16 4.20
CA ARG A 96 -3.07 -15.62 4.05
C ARG A 96 -4.48 -16.03 3.66
N ALA A 97 -5.48 -15.41 4.29
CA ALA A 97 -6.89 -15.69 4.04
C ALA A 97 -7.48 -14.85 2.88
N ASP A 98 -6.76 -13.84 2.39
CA ASP A 98 -7.28 -12.82 1.45
C ASP A 98 -8.53 -12.12 1.99
N THR A 99 -8.51 -11.76 3.28
CA THR A 99 -9.64 -11.11 3.96
C THR A 99 -9.26 -9.74 4.52
N VAL A 100 -10.29 -8.91 4.72
CA VAL A 100 -10.15 -7.55 5.26
C VAL A 100 -11.09 -7.37 6.43
N THR A 101 -10.55 -6.85 7.53
CA THR A 101 -11.31 -6.38 8.68
C THR A 101 -11.14 -4.87 8.80
N LEU A 102 -12.24 -4.13 8.68
CA LEU A 102 -12.23 -2.66 8.76
C LEU A 102 -12.40 -2.19 10.19
N ARG A 103 -11.70 -1.10 10.57
CA ARG A 103 -11.82 -0.44 11.87
C ARG A 103 -12.03 1.07 11.68
N PRO A 104 -13.12 1.65 12.21
CA PRO A 104 -14.12 1.04 13.08
C PRO A 104 -15.06 0.09 12.34
N ASP A 105 -15.66 -0.86 13.07
CA ASP A 105 -16.54 -1.90 12.52
C ASP A 105 -17.88 -1.34 12.00
N GLU A 106 -18.21 -0.09 12.34
CA GLU A 106 -19.49 0.58 12.05
C GLU A 106 -19.50 1.41 10.76
N LEU A 107 -18.66 1.08 9.77
CA LEU A 107 -18.70 1.74 8.47
C LEU A 107 -19.96 1.32 7.70
N THR A 108 -20.72 2.30 7.23
CA THR A 108 -21.96 2.07 6.48
C THR A 108 -22.02 2.91 5.21
N GLY A 109 -22.86 2.47 4.27
CA GLY A 109 -23.17 3.19 3.03
C GLY A 109 -21.92 3.49 2.20
N GLU A 110 -21.73 4.77 1.86
CA GLU A 110 -20.68 5.22 0.95
C GLU A 110 -19.27 5.03 1.52
N LEU A 111 -19.09 5.19 2.83
CA LEU A 111 -17.77 4.99 3.46
C LEU A 111 -17.37 3.52 3.43
N LEU A 112 -18.32 2.61 3.66
CA LEU A 112 -18.07 1.18 3.54
C LEU A 112 -17.69 0.81 2.11
N HIS A 113 -18.40 1.35 1.12
CA HIS A 113 -18.09 1.09 -0.29
C HIS A 113 -16.68 1.59 -0.66
N GLN A 114 -16.33 2.83 -0.29
CA GLN A 114 -14.98 3.36 -0.50
C GLN A 114 -13.91 2.50 0.17
N ALA A 115 -14.13 2.10 1.42
CA ALA A 115 -13.20 1.24 2.14
C ALA A 115 -13.01 -0.09 1.41
N GLN A 116 -14.09 -0.74 0.97
CA GLN A 116 -14.04 -2.00 0.23
C GLN A 116 -13.27 -1.87 -1.10
N VAL A 117 -13.52 -0.81 -1.88
CA VAL A 117 -12.81 -0.60 -3.15
C VAL A 117 -11.33 -0.37 -2.90
N LYS A 118 -10.97 0.49 -1.95
CA LYS A 118 -9.57 0.79 -1.65
C LYS A 118 -8.84 -0.44 -1.12
N THR A 119 -9.42 -1.16 -0.15
CA THR A 119 -8.75 -2.34 0.43
C THR A 119 -8.64 -3.48 -0.57
N ARG A 120 -9.63 -3.67 -1.44
CA ARG A 120 -9.53 -4.66 -2.52
C ARG A 120 -8.36 -4.36 -3.44
N ARG A 121 -8.20 -3.10 -3.87
CA ARG A 121 -7.06 -2.68 -4.71
C ARG A 121 -5.71 -2.86 -4.02
N VAL A 122 -5.65 -2.58 -2.72
CA VAL A 122 -4.43 -2.83 -1.93
C VAL A 122 -4.11 -4.33 -1.89
N LEU A 123 -5.10 -5.19 -1.65
CA LEU A 123 -4.92 -6.64 -1.69
C LEU A 123 -4.45 -7.13 -3.05
N ASP A 124 -5.07 -6.65 -4.14
CA ASP A 124 -4.70 -7.03 -5.50
C ASP A 124 -3.23 -6.65 -5.80
N LEU A 125 -2.79 -5.45 -5.39
CA LEU A 125 -1.38 -5.05 -5.50
C LEU A 125 -0.45 -5.96 -4.69
N LEU A 126 -0.76 -6.20 -3.40
CA LEU A 126 0.08 -7.03 -2.53
C LEU A 126 0.15 -8.48 -3.03
N ALA A 127 -0.95 -9.02 -3.56
CA ALA A 127 -0.98 -10.34 -4.17
C ALA A 127 -0.10 -10.39 -5.43
N ALA A 128 -0.20 -9.38 -6.31
CA ALA A 128 0.64 -9.28 -7.50
C ALA A 128 2.14 -9.20 -7.14
N GLU A 129 2.51 -8.39 -6.15
CA GLU A 129 3.90 -8.30 -5.67
C GLU A 129 4.42 -9.61 -5.07
N ARG A 130 3.59 -10.32 -4.31
CA ARG A 130 3.97 -11.64 -3.78
C ARG A 130 4.19 -12.66 -4.89
N LEU A 131 3.39 -12.62 -5.96
CA LEU A 131 3.57 -13.48 -7.13
C LEU A 131 4.88 -13.12 -7.88
N ARG A 132 5.18 -11.83 -8.03
CA ARG A 132 6.44 -11.36 -8.60
C ARG A 132 7.64 -11.85 -7.78
N GLN A 133 7.60 -11.71 -6.46
CA GLN A 133 8.70 -12.16 -5.59
C GLN A 133 8.88 -13.69 -5.58
N ARG A 134 7.79 -14.45 -5.71
CA ARG A 134 7.85 -15.92 -5.86
C ARG A 134 8.40 -16.37 -7.21
N THR A 135 8.41 -15.48 -8.20
CA THR A 135 8.94 -15.74 -9.52
C THR A 135 10.33 -15.11 -9.58
N PRO A 136 11.40 -15.83 -9.20
CA PRO A 136 12.73 -15.24 -9.21
C PRO A 136 13.04 -14.77 -10.65
N PRO A 137 13.61 -13.57 -10.83
CA PRO A 137 13.85 -12.97 -12.15
C PRO A 137 14.78 -13.83 -13.02
N TYR A 138 15.51 -14.74 -12.38
CA TYR A 138 16.30 -15.78 -13.02
C TYR A 138 16.05 -17.10 -12.30
N PRO A 139 16.02 -18.25 -13.00
CA PRO A 139 16.07 -19.53 -12.32
C PRO A 139 17.29 -19.53 -11.38
N PRO A 140 17.18 -20.05 -10.15
CA PRO A 140 18.34 -20.18 -9.29
C PRO A 140 19.38 -21.00 -10.04
N VAL A 141 20.53 -20.41 -10.36
CA VAL A 141 21.65 -21.15 -10.92
C VAL A 141 22.15 -22.02 -9.78
N PRO A 142 22.06 -23.36 -9.87
CA PRO A 142 22.59 -24.23 -8.84
C PRO A 142 24.10 -23.99 -8.78
N VAL A 143 24.56 -23.39 -7.69
CA VAL A 143 25.99 -23.23 -7.44
C VAL A 143 26.45 -24.46 -6.69
N THR A 144 27.34 -25.25 -7.29
CA THR A 144 27.94 -26.39 -6.62
C THR A 144 29.11 -25.94 -5.75
N ALA A 145 29.50 -26.73 -4.75
CA ALA A 145 30.65 -26.40 -3.89
C ALA A 145 31.96 -26.17 -4.69
N PRO A 146 32.24 -26.91 -5.78
CA PRO A 146 33.33 -26.60 -6.71
C PRO A 146 33.25 -25.21 -7.34
N ASP A 147 32.07 -24.75 -7.77
CA ASP A 147 31.91 -23.43 -8.41
C ASP A 147 32.25 -22.29 -7.44
N LEU A 148 31.88 -22.43 -6.17
CA LEU A 148 32.24 -21.48 -5.12
C LEU A 148 33.75 -21.48 -4.83
N ALA A 149 34.40 -22.64 -4.91
CA ALA A 149 35.84 -22.75 -4.71
C ALA A 149 36.60 -22.05 -5.84
N GLN A 150 36.16 -22.25 -7.09
CA GLN A 150 36.73 -21.60 -8.26
C GLN A 150 36.56 -20.07 -8.22
N GLN A 151 35.37 -19.57 -7.88
CA GLN A 151 35.14 -18.12 -7.73
C GLN A 151 36.06 -17.48 -6.68
N ARG A 152 36.28 -18.16 -5.54
CA ARG A 152 37.18 -17.67 -4.48
C ARG A 152 38.65 -17.70 -4.89
N GLU A 153 39.05 -18.58 -5.79
CA GLU A 153 40.40 -18.59 -6.35
C GLU A 153 40.58 -17.47 -7.37
N GLU A 154 39.57 -17.23 -8.21
CA GLU A 154 39.57 -16.12 -9.17
C GLU A 154 39.57 -14.75 -8.47
N GLU A 155 38.80 -14.56 -7.40
CA GLU A 155 38.86 -13.32 -6.57
C GLU A 155 40.27 -13.12 -5.99
N ARG A 156 40.84 -14.17 -5.36
CA ARG A 156 42.21 -14.10 -4.81
C ARG A 156 43.28 -13.91 -5.88
N ALA A 157 43.03 -14.30 -7.12
CA ALA A 157 43.92 -14.01 -8.24
C ALA A 157 43.85 -12.52 -8.63
N ARG A 158 42.64 -11.96 -8.74
CA ARG A 158 42.43 -10.53 -9.04
C ARG A 158 43.02 -9.62 -7.97
N ASP A 159 42.84 -9.96 -6.69
CA ASP A 159 43.41 -9.15 -5.59
C ASP A 159 44.95 -9.11 -5.67
N ARG A 160 45.59 -10.24 -6.01
CA ARG A 160 47.05 -10.31 -6.19
C ARG A 160 47.56 -9.55 -7.42
N GLU A 161 46.73 -9.39 -8.45
CA GLU A 161 47.05 -8.59 -9.63
C GLU A 161 46.90 -7.09 -9.38
N GLN A 162 46.00 -6.67 -8.47
CA GLN A 162 45.84 -5.25 -8.11
C GLN A 162 46.91 -4.73 -7.16
N GLU A 163 47.62 -5.62 -6.45
CA GLU A 163 48.71 -5.28 -5.53
C GLU A 163 50.09 -5.09 -6.21
N GLN A 164 50.19 -5.30 -7.53
CA GLN A 164 51.43 -5.15 -8.32
C GLN A 164 51.40 -3.89 -9.20
#